data_AF-A0A833PB74-F1
#
_entry.id   AF-A0A833PB74-F1
#
_cell.length_a   1.000
_cell.length_b   1.000
_cell.length_c   1.000
_cell.angle_alpha   90.00
_cell.angle_beta   90.00
_cell.angle_gamma   90.00
#
_symmetry.space_group_name_H-M   'P 1'
#
loop_
_entity.id
_entity.type
_entity.pdbx_description
1 polymer ?
#
loop_
_entity_poly.entity_id
_entity_poly.type
_entity_poly.pdbx_seq_one_letter_code
_entity_poly.pdbx_strand_id
1 'polypeptide(L)'
;MQLRQWIKKLHVKKPDLKNVQQNSVLKQRLESGLVACKKDLINTALNASITIQIKDIDKNLYWSTSQPDQLPTTQKQDYPINSEKHYIYKAYIIDPITGLPCGEVILFDRNLQENIFGQLAATQCADNISQKIQHEQRQHLTINAFSMQQKIMINDQSVLLTPRQFEILCILILNPMGLSLEQLHIYLYGDENISLNTLKSEISYLKNKVGELICARTYQIQAEIDADFKQLEDAVDAGYLDTVRQLDQGDYFAKSKSPFLIKWQQILLMRIQNLMN
;
A
#
# COMPACT_ATOMS: atom_id res chain seq x y z
N MET A 1 56.00 -23.67 -13.09
CA MET A 1 54.79 -24.51 -12.93
C MET A 1 53.87 -24.08 -11.76
N GLN A 2 54.08 -22.93 -11.10
CA GLN A 2 53.28 -22.55 -9.91
C GLN A 2 52.40 -21.28 -10.05
N LEU A 3 52.50 -20.51 -11.13
CA LEU A 3 51.67 -19.29 -11.32
C LEU A 3 50.31 -19.55 -12.03
N ARG A 4 50.17 -20.66 -12.76
CA ARG A 4 48.92 -21.00 -13.47
C ARG A 4 47.88 -21.73 -12.60
N GLN A 5 48.27 -22.22 -11.43
CA GLN A 5 47.35 -22.84 -10.46
C GLN A 5 46.68 -21.83 -9.51
N TRP A 6 47.22 -20.61 -9.37
CA TRP A 6 46.66 -19.59 -8.48
C TRP A 6 45.47 -18.83 -9.11
N ILE A 7 45.45 -18.67 -10.43
CA ILE A 7 44.38 -17.95 -11.15
C ILE A 7 43.08 -18.79 -11.27
N LYS A 8 43.13 -20.12 -11.11
CA LYS A 8 41.95 -20.99 -11.16
C LYS A 8 41.14 -21.07 -9.85
N LYS A 9 41.61 -20.47 -8.75
CA LYS A 9 40.93 -20.50 -7.43
C LYS A 9 40.11 -19.26 -7.09
N LEU A 10 40.13 -18.22 -7.93
CA LEU A 10 39.26 -17.04 -7.80
C LEU A 10 38.08 -17.13 -8.76
N HIS A 11 37.25 -18.18 -8.63
CA HIS A 11 35.84 -18.08 -9.05
C HIS A 11 35.11 -17.23 -8.01
N VAL A 12 35.43 -15.93 -7.96
CA VAL A 12 34.52 -14.93 -7.41
C VAL A 12 33.33 -14.97 -8.35
N LYS A 13 32.23 -15.61 -7.92
CA LYS A 13 30.93 -15.48 -8.59
C LYS A 13 30.72 -13.99 -8.84
N LYS A 14 30.77 -13.56 -10.10
CA LYS A 14 30.35 -12.21 -10.48
C LYS A 14 28.95 -12.02 -9.89
N PRO A 15 28.72 -11.06 -8.99
CA PRO A 15 27.41 -10.83 -8.44
C PRO A 15 26.48 -10.48 -9.61
N ASP A 16 25.40 -11.26 -9.73
CA ASP A 16 24.40 -11.05 -10.77
C ASP A 16 23.77 -9.68 -10.55
N LEU A 17 24.01 -8.73 -11.46
CA LEU A 17 23.64 -7.32 -11.30
C LEU A 17 22.14 -7.14 -11.03
N LYS A 18 21.30 -8.05 -11.53
CA LYS A 18 19.86 -8.09 -11.26
C LYS A 18 19.56 -8.40 -9.78
N ASN A 19 20.28 -9.35 -9.18
CA ASN A 19 20.12 -9.69 -7.76
C ASN A 19 20.58 -8.53 -6.85
N VAL A 20 21.62 -7.79 -7.24
CA VAL A 20 22.11 -6.65 -6.44
C VAL A 20 21.10 -5.50 -6.42
N GLN A 21 20.52 -5.13 -7.57
CA GLN A 21 19.47 -4.11 -7.63
C GLN A 21 18.19 -4.56 -6.90
N GLN A 22 17.78 -5.81 -7.08
CA GLN A 22 16.58 -6.34 -6.43
C GLN A 22 16.74 -6.39 -4.90
N ASN A 23 17.91 -6.81 -4.40
CA ASN A 23 18.19 -6.82 -2.97
C ASN A 23 18.24 -5.40 -2.38
N SER A 24 18.70 -4.40 -3.15
CA SER A 24 18.66 -2.99 -2.71
C SER A 24 17.23 -2.49 -2.50
N VAL A 25 16.32 -2.80 -3.42
CA VAL A 25 14.90 -2.38 -3.33
C VAL A 25 14.20 -3.09 -2.17
N LEU A 26 14.44 -4.39 -1.99
CA LEU A 26 13.88 -5.16 -0.88
C LEU A 26 14.35 -4.64 0.48
N LYS A 27 15.62 -4.25 0.61
CA LYS A 27 16.15 -3.63 1.82
C LYS A 27 15.49 -2.29 2.13
N GLN A 28 15.32 -1.44 1.12
CA GLN A 28 14.67 -0.14 1.31
C GLN A 28 13.19 -0.28 1.72
N ARG A 29 12.48 -1.27 1.17
CA ARG A 29 11.09 -1.57 1.56
C ARG A 29 11.01 -2.08 2.99
N LEU A 30 11.92 -3.00 3.37
CA LEU A 30 12.03 -3.48 4.74
C LEU A 30 12.29 -2.33 5.72
N GLU A 31 13.19 -1.40 5.36
CA GLU A 31 13.49 -0.20 6.16
C GLU A 31 12.24 0.63 6.44
N SER A 32 11.53 0.97 5.36
CA SER A 32 10.31 1.78 5.41
C SER A 32 9.27 1.13 6.34
N GLY A 33 8.93 -0.14 6.08
CA GLY A 33 7.94 -0.85 6.89
C GLY A 33 8.36 -1.02 8.36
N LEU A 34 9.65 -1.16 8.63
CA LEU A 34 10.21 -1.23 9.98
C LEU A 34 10.07 0.10 10.73
N VAL A 35 10.33 1.23 10.06
CA VAL A 35 10.13 2.57 10.65
C VAL A 35 8.67 2.76 11.05
N ALA A 36 7.72 2.37 10.20
CA ALA A 36 6.29 2.41 10.53
C ALA A 36 5.90 1.50 11.70
N CYS A 37 6.50 0.31 11.82
CA CYS A 37 6.18 -0.66 12.88
C CYS A 37 6.95 -0.46 14.18
N LYS A 38 7.99 0.40 14.21
CA LYS A 38 8.97 0.46 15.29
C LYS A 38 8.31 0.61 16.68
N LYS A 39 7.33 1.51 16.80
CA LYS A 39 6.62 1.76 18.07
C LYS A 39 5.82 0.54 18.53
N ASP A 40 5.11 -0.11 17.61
CA ASP A 40 4.27 -1.26 17.92
C ASP A 40 5.11 -2.49 18.30
N LEU A 41 6.23 -2.71 17.62
CA LEU A 41 7.18 -3.77 17.95
C LEU A 41 7.83 -3.55 19.33
N ILE A 42 8.22 -2.32 19.66
CA ILE A 42 8.76 -1.98 20.99
C ILE A 42 7.71 -2.25 22.07
N ASN A 43 6.47 -1.80 21.88
CA ASN A 43 5.38 -2.03 22.83
C ASN A 43 5.10 -3.53 23.02
N THR A 44 5.07 -4.29 21.93
CA THR A 44 4.88 -5.75 21.95
C THR A 44 6.01 -6.43 22.73
N ALA A 45 7.26 -6.04 22.48
CA ALA A 45 8.43 -6.60 23.14
C ALA A 45 8.45 -6.33 24.64
N LEU A 46 8.08 -5.11 25.05
CA LEU A 46 7.98 -4.72 26.45
C LEU A 46 6.86 -5.50 27.16
N ASN A 47 5.67 -5.57 26.57
CA ASN A 47 4.51 -6.25 27.18
C ASN A 47 4.73 -7.76 27.33
N ALA A 48 5.40 -8.38 26.37
CA ALA A 48 5.66 -9.82 26.39
C ALA A 48 7.01 -10.20 27.05
N SER A 49 7.80 -9.23 27.54
CA SER A 49 9.16 -9.47 28.05
C SER A 49 10.07 -10.24 27.07
N ILE A 50 9.96 -9.92 25.78
CA ILE A 50 10.74 -10.54 24.72
C ILE A 50 11.71 -9.52 24.10
N THR A 51 12.67 -10.03 23.34
CA THR A 51 13.51 -9.23 22.46
C THR A 51 13.17 -9.60 21.02
N ILE A 52 12.90 -8.59 20.20
CA ILE A 52 12.67 -8.74 18.76
C ILE A 52 13.91 -8.26 18.03
N GLN A 53 14.46 -9.09 17.15
CA GLN A 53 15.48 -8.70 16.19
C GLN A 53 14.95 -8.88 14.78
N ILE A 54 15.39 -8.01 13.89
CA ILE A 54 15.05 -8.05 12.48
C ILE A 54 16.35 -8.13 11.71
N LYS A 55 16.45 -9.12 10.83
CA LYS A 55 17.57 -9.31 9.91
C LYS A 55 17.15 -9.02 8.48
N ASP A 56 18.10 -8.52 7.69
CA ASP A 56 17.92 -8.40 6.24
C ASP A 56 18.06 -9.76 5.52
N ILE A 57 17.81 -9.78 4.21
CA ILE A 57 17.96 -10.97 3.37
C ILE A 57 19.38 -11.55 3.36
N ASP A 58 20.40 -10.71 3.63
CA ASP A 58 21.80 -11.11 3.73
C ASP A 58 22.15 -11.61 5.16
N LYS A 59 21.14 -11.77 6.02
CA LYS A 59 21.23 -12.19 7.43
C LYS A 59 22.01 -11.23 8.33
N ASN A 60 22.20 -9.98 7.91
CA ASN A 60 22.76 -8.96 8.77
C ASN A 60 21.68 -8.46 9.74
N LEU A 61 22.08 -8.24 10.99
CA LEU A 61 21.20 -7.58 11.96
C LEU A 61 20.87 -6.18 11.45
N TYR A 62 19.58 -5.93 11.26
CA TYR A 62 19.06 -4.69 10.73
C TYR A 62 18.51 -3.80 11.85
N TRP A 63 17.81 -4.39 12.82
CA TRP A 63 17.24 -3.67 13.97
C TRP A 63 16.99 -4.60 15.16
N SER A 64 16.95 -4.05 16.38
CA SER A 64 16.66 -4.79 17.61
C SER A 64 15.95 -3.94 18.66
N THR A 65 14.99 -4.51 19.39
CA THR A 65 14.34 -3.85 20.54
C THR A 65 15.29 -3.61 21.72
N SER A 66 16.44 -4.30 21.78
CA SER A 66 17.46 -4.05 22.80
C SER A 66 18.19 -2.72 22.58
N GLN A 67 18.21 -2.22 21.34
CA GLN A 67 18.83 -0.96 20.94
C GLN A 67 17.89 -0.23 19.97
N PRO A 68 16.72 0.25 20.47
CA PRO A 68 15.64 0.71 19.60
C PRO A 68 16.03 1.91 18.73
N ASP A 69 16.96 2.76 19.20
CA ASP A 69 17.41 3.96 18.50
C ASP A 69 18.51 3.74 17.46
N GLN A 70 19.02 2.52 17.31
CA GLN A 70 19.99 2.18 16.26
C GLN A 70 19.26 1.70 14.99
N LEU A 71 19.31 2.54 13.95
CA LEU A 71 19.02 2.20 12.53
C LEU A 71 20.32 1.73 11.84
N PRO A 72 20.26 1.01 10.69
CA PRO A 72 21.09 -0.16 10.42
C PRO A 72 22.59 0.14 10.41
N THR A 73 23.31 -0.46 11.35
CA THR A 73 24.78 -0.48 11.34
C THR A 73 25.24 -1.82 10.79
N THR A 74 26.24 -1.82 9.90
CA THR A 74 26.93 -3.00 9.33
C THR A 74 27.70 -3.85 10.37
N GLN A 75 27.35 -3.74 11.65
CA GLN A 75 28.01 -4.43 12.74
C GLN A 75 27.35 -5.79 12.98
N LYS A 76 28.10 -6.84 12.60
CA LYS A 76 27.82 -8.26 12.80
C LYS A 76 27.85 -8.64 14.30
N GLN A 77 26.85 -8.23 15.08
CA GLN A 77 26.65 -8.80 16.40
C GLN A 77 25.28 -9.48 16.46
N ASP A 78 25.29 -10.78 16.20
CA ASP A 78 24.17 -11.66 16.54
C ASP A 78 24.04 -11.68 18.07
N TYR A 79 23.00 -11.03 18.59
CA TYR A 79 22.62 -11.16 19.99
C TYR A 79 21.74 -12.43 20.15
N PRO A 80 21.89 -13.19 21.26
CA PRO A 80 22.64 -12.84 22.46
C PRO A 80 24.09 -13.34 22.45
N ILE A 81 24.94 -12.59 23.16
CA ILE A 81 26.37 -12.80 23.33
C ILE A 81 26.73 -14.12 24.06
N ASN A 82 25.76 -14.84 24.64
CA ASN A 82 26.01 -16.08 25.40
C ASN A 82 25.16 -17.27 24.94
N SER A 83 25.87 -18.38 24.71
CA SER A 83 25.37 -19.71 24.37
C SER A 83 24.74 -20.43 25.57
N GLU A 84 23.67 -19.89 26.12
CA GLU A 84 22.77 -20.63 27.02
C GLU A 84 21.36 -20.65 26.43
N LYS A 85 20.53 -21.60 26.86
CA LYS A 85 19.28 -22.05 26.20
C LYS A 85 18.24 -20.93 26.02
N HIS A 86 18.33 -20.16 24.94
CA HIS A 86 17.27 -19.24 24.53
C HIS A 86 16.29 -19.99 23.63
N TYR A 87 14.98 -19.89 23.91
CA TYR A 87 13.95 -20.31 22.96
C TYR A 87 13.89 -19.24 21.86
N ILE A 88 14.27 -19.64 20.64
CA ILE A 88 14.37 -18.75 19.49
C ILE A 88 13.25 -19.10 18.51
N TYR A 89 12.39 -18.13 18.24
CA TYR A 89 11.33 -18.26 17.24
C TYR A 89 11.64 -17.37 16.05
N LYS A 90 11.38 -17.87 14.83
CA LYS A 90 11.75 -17.19 13.59
C LYS A 90 10.60 -17.20 12.60
N ALA A 91 10.44 -16.10 11.89
CA ALA A 91 9.52 -16.00 10.76
C ALA A 91 10.08 -15.07 9.68
N TYR A 92 9.81 -15.40 8.42
CA TYR A 92 10.23 -14.57 7.30
C TYR A 92 9.25 -13.41 7.08
N ILE A 93 9.81 -12.23 6.85
CA ILE A 93 9.06 -11.05 6.38
C ILE A 93 8.99 -11.18 4.87
N ILE A 94 7.78 -11.31 4.32
CA ILE A 94 7.54 -11.44 2.88
C ILE A 94 7.26 -10.06 2.29
N ASP A 95 7.98 -9.68 1.24
CA ASP A 95 7.65 -8.46 0.49
C ASP A 95 6.33 -8.69 -0.27
N PRO A 96 5.27 -7.92 0.02
CA PRO A 96 3.95 -8.12 -0.57
C PRO A 96 3.93 -7.91 -2.10
N ILE A 97 4.92 -7.21 -2.66
CA ILE A 97 4.99 -6.91 -4.09
C ILE A 97 5.64 -8.06 -4.86
N THR A 98 6.77 -8.57 -4.37
CA THR A 98 7.53 -9.63 -5.06
C THR A 98 7.15 -11.04 -4.61
N GLY A 99 6.51 -11.19 -3.45
CA GLY A 99 6.25 -12.47 -2.81
C GLY A 99 7.50 -13.16 -2.27
N LEU A 100 8.65 -12.48 -2.28
CA LEU A 100 9.94 -13.00 -1.83
C LEU A 100 10.24 -12.54 -0.40
N PRO A 101 11.00 -13.33 0.39
CA PRO A 101 11.44 -12.90 1.70
C PRO A 101 12.37 -11.68 1.59
N CYS A 102 12.06 -10.59 2.30
CA CYS A 102 12.91 -9.40 2.38
C CYS A 102 13.69 -9.31 3.70
N GLY A 103 13.26 -10.03 4.73
CA GLY A 103 13.92 -10.09 6.03
C GLY A 103 13.45 -11.26 6.90
N GLU A 104 13.97 -11.34 8.12
CA GLU A 104 13.63 -12.36 9.11
C GLU A 104 13.39 -11.70 10.48
N VAL A 105 12.26 -12.00 11.10
CA VAL A 105 12.00 -11.69 12.51
C VAL A 105 12.56 -12.82 13.37
N ILE A 106 13.29 -12.45 14.42
CA ILE A 106 13.80 -13.37 15.43
C ILE A 106 13.34 -12.89 16.80
N LEU A 107 12.62 -13.75 17.52
CA LEU A 107 12.19 -13.51 18.88
C LEU A 107 13.06 -14.27 19.88
N PHE A 108 13.41 -13.60 20.97
CA PHE A 108 14.06 -14.17 22.13
C PHE A 108 13.20 -13.95 23.36
N ASP A 109 12.89 -15.03 24.07
CA ASP A 109 12.29 -14.92 25.40
C ASP A 109 13.36 -14.51 26.43
N ARG A 110 13.16 -13.39 27.14
CA ARG A 110 14.12 -12.92 28.16
C ARG A 110 14.06 -13.76 29.44
N ASN A 111 12.98 -14.48 29.67
CA ASN A 111 12.76 -15.33 30.83
C ASN A 111 13.21 -16.78 30.60
N LEU A 112 13.75 -17.10 29.42
CA LEU A 112 14.27 -18.41 29.03
C LEU A 112 13.24 -19.54 29.18
N GLN A 113 11.94 -19.23 29.02
CA GLN A 113 10.86 -20.21 29.06
C GLN A 113 10.41 -20.62 27.66
N GLU A 114 9.94 -21.86 27.53
CA GLU A 114 9.29 -22.30 26.29
C GLU A 114 7.94 -21.59 26.19
N ASN A 115 7.77 -20.82 25.11
CA ASN A 115 6.53 -20.15 24.83
C ASN A 115 5.81 -20.89 23.70
N ILE A 116 4.72 -21.58 24.02
CA ILE A 116 3.89 -22.30 23.03
C ILE A 116 3.34 -21.36 21.94
N PHE A 117 3.27 -20.06 22.20
CA PHE A 117 2.85 -19.03 21.24
C PHE A 117 4.03 -18.30 20.59
N GLY A 118 5.27 -18.61 20.92
CA GLY A 118 6.45 -17.89 20.44
C GLY A 118 6.58 -17.93 18.91
N GLN A 119 6.27 -19.07 18.29
CA GLN A 119 6.28 -19.18 16.82
C GLN A 119 5.17 -18.35 16.18
N LEU A 120 3.97 -18.34 16.77
CA LEU A 120 2.85 -17.52 16.31
C LEU A 120 3.17 -16.04 16.45
N ALA A 121 3.77 -15.62 17.57
CA ALA A 121 4.18 -14.24 17.80
C ALA A 121 5.24 -13.80 16.76
N ALA A 122 6.20 -14.67 16.42
CA ALA A 122 7.19 -14.38 15.38
C ALA A 122 6.51 -14.18 14.02
N THR A 123 5.58 -15.07 13.66
CA THR A 123 4.78 -14.97 12.43
C THR A 123 3.95 -13.69 12.40
N GLN A 124 3.23 -13.36 13.47
CA GLN A 124 2.44 -12.13 13.56
C GLN A 124 3.29 -10.86 13.44
N CYS A 125 4.47 -10.84 14.05
CA CYS A 125 5.40 -9.72 13.88
C CYS A 125 5.85 -9.59 12.43
N ALA A 126 6.18 -10.70 11.77
CA ALA A 126 6.59 -10.69 10.36
C ALA A 126 5.43 -10.23 9.45
N ASP A 127 4.22 -10.73 9.67
CA ASP A 127 3.03 -10.35 8.91
C ASP A 127 2.67 -8.88 9.10
N ASN A 128 2.76 -8.35 10.33
CA ASN A 128 2.52 -6.94 10.60
C ASN A 128 3.50 -6.04 9.85
N ILE A 129 4.79 -6.41 9.80
CA ILE A 129 5.79 -5.68 9.02
C ILE A 129 5.47 -5.75 7.53
N SER A 130 5.17 -6.94 7.01
CA SER A 130 4.76 -7.13 5.60
C SER A 130 3.53 -6.29 5.24
N GLN A 131 2.53 -6.20 6.12
CA GLN A 131 1.35 -5.35 5.93
C GLN A 131 1.72 -3.87 5.91
N LYS A 132 2.58 -3.39 6.80
CA LYS A 132 3.03 -1.98 6.77
C LYS A 132 3.87 -1.65 5.55
N ILE A 133 4.72 -2.58 5.08
CA ILE A 133 5.39 -2.46 3.78
C ILE A 133 4.36 -2.29 2.66
N GLN A 134 3.25 -3.05 2.69
CA GLN A 134 2.18 -2.91 1.70
C GLN A 134 1.50 -1.54 1.79
N HIS A 135 1.16 -1.08 3.00
CA HIS A 135 0.44 0.18 3.21
C HIS A 135 1.27 1.41 2.82
N GLU A 136 2.57 1.47 3.16
CA GLU A 136 3.42 2.59 2.76
C GLU A 136 3.67 2.67 1.26
N GLN A 137 3.51 1.55 0.55
CA GLN A 137 3.64 1.51 -0.91
C GLN A 137 2.31 1.77 -1.62
N ARG A 138 1.17 1.74 -0.91
CA ARG A 138 -0.12 2.09 -1.51
C ARG A 138 -0.18 3.59 -1.71
N GLN A 139 -0.45 3.99 -2.95
CA GLN A 139 -0.75 5.38 -3.23
C GLN A 139 -2.03 5.78 -2.48
N HIS A 140 -2.07 6.99 -1.94
CA HIS A 140 -3.27 7.55 -1.35
C HIS A 140 -3.89 8.55 -2.33
N LEU A 141 -5.16 8.33 -2.69
CA LEU A 141 -5.92 9.20 -3.58
C LEU A 141 -7.00 9.91 -2.78
N THR A 142 -6.88 11.22 -2.63
CA THR A 142 -7.93 12.04 -2.04
C THR A 142 -8.66 12.80 -3.15
N ILE A 143 -9.99 12.74 -3.16
CA ILE A 143 -10.84 13.45 -4.12
C ILE A 143 -11.98 14.17 -3.41
N ASN A 144 -12.09 15.47 -3.70
CA ASN A 144 -13.22 16.28 -3.27
C ASN A 144 -14.01 16.68 -4.51
N ALA A 145 -15.09 15.96 -4.79
CA ALA A 145 -15.94 16.17 -5.95
C ALA A 145 -17.08 17.15 -5.72
N PHE A 146 -17.48 17.38 -4.47
CA PHE A 146 -18.69 18.11 -4.11
C PHE A 146 -18.47 19.60 -3.85
N SER A 147 -17.21 20.04 -3.77
CA SER A 147 -16.89 21.45 -3.57
C SER A 147 -16.84 22.21 -4.91
N MET A 148 -17.04 23.54 -4.86
CA MET A 148 -16.93 24.41 -6.04
C MET A 148 -15.56 24.30 -6.75
N GLN A 149 -14.52 23.86 -6.04
CA GLN A 149 -13.19 23.60 -6.57
C GLN A 149 -12.86 22.12 -6.42
N GLN A 150 -13.23 21.34 -7.45
CA GLN A 150 -12.83 19.94 -7.56
C GLN A 150 -11.33 19.80 -7.32
N LYS A 151 -10.95 19.05 -6.29
CA LYS A 151 -9.56 18.86 -5.88
C LYS A 151 -9.23 17.38 -5.91
N ILE A 152 -8.07 17.06 -6.48
CA ILE A 152 -7.50 15.73 -6.46
C ILE A 152 -6.09 15.82 -5.89
N MET A 153 -5.78 14.95 -4.95
CA MET A 153 -4.45 14.79 -4.39
C MET A 153 -4.02 13.33 -4.50
N ILE A 154 -2.78 13.11 -4.91
CA ILE A 154 -2.13 11.80 -4.91
C ILE A 154 -0.92 11.91 -3.99
N ASN A 155 -0.88 11.12 -2.92
CA ASN A 155 0.17 11.20 -1.89
C ASN A 155 0.39 12.66 -1.42
N ASP A 156 -0.70 13.36 -1.10
CA ASP A 156 -0.74 14.77 -0.70
C ASP A 156 -0.29 15.80 -1.77
N GLN A 157 -0.03 15.36 -3.01
CA GLN A 157 0.32 16.24 -4.11
C GLN A 157 -0.89 16.56 -4.98
N SER A 158 -1.18 17.85 -5.16
CA SER A 158 -2.30 18.31 -6.00
C SER A 158 -2.06 17.98 -7.48
N VAL A 159 -3.04 17.33 -8.13
CA VAL A 159 -2.99 16.96 -9.55
C VAL A 159 -4.08 17.70 -10.32
N LEU A 160 -3.67 18.43 -11.37
CA LEU A 160 -4.59 19.13 -12.25
C LEU A 160 -5.11 18.20 -13.36
N LEU A 161 -6.41 17.90 -13.32
CA LEU A 161 -7.10 17.09 -14.32
C LEU A 161 -8.05 17.93 -15.16
N THR A 162 -8.29 17.50 -16.40
CA THR A 162 -9.42 18.03 -17.18
C THR A 162 -10.74 17.53 -16.58
N PRO A 163 -11.88 18.21 -16.82
CA PRO A 163 -13.18 17.73 -16.34
C PRO A 163 -13.46 16.28 -16.74
N ARG A 164 -13.08 15.89 -17.96
CA ARG A 164 -13.28 14.52 -18.45
C ARG A 164 -12.38 13.50 -17.75
N GLN A 165 -11.13 13.86 -17.47
CA GLN A 165 -10.20 13.03 -16.68
C GLN A 165 -10.68 12.85 -15.24
N PHE A 166 -11.25 13.92 -14.66
CA PHE A 166 -11.88 13.89 -13.35
C PHE A 166 -13.07 12.91 -13.32
N GLU A 167 -13.96 12.99 -14.31
CA GLU A 167 -15.08 12.05 -14.44
C GLU A 167 -14.63 10.59 -14.56
N ILE A 168 -13.61 10.32 -15.36
CA ILE A 168 -13.04 8.97 -15.48
C ILE A 168 -12.63 8.45 -14.10
N LEU A 169 -11.88 9.23 -13.31
CA LEU A 169 -11.48 8.81 -11.97
C LEU A 169 -12.69 8.56 -11.06
N CYS A 170 -13.67 9.45 -11.02
CA CYS A 170 -14.86 9.28 -10.20
C CYS A 170 -15.64 8.01 -10.57
N ILE A 171 -15.78 7.72 -11.87
CA ILE A 171 -16.40 6.48 -12.35
C ILE A 171 -15.60 5.26 -11.86
N LEU A 172 -14.27 5.31 -11.95
CA LEU A 172 -13.43 4.20 -11.49
C LEU A 172 -13.49 3.99 -9.97
N ILE A 173 -13.60 5.07 -9.18
CA ILE A 173 -13.76 4.99 -7.72
C ILE A 173 -15.10 4.33 -7.37
N LEU A 174 -16.18 4.70 -8.07
CA LEU A 174 -17.50 4.10 -7.91
C LEU A 174 -17.59 2.65 -8.42
N ASN A 175 -16.56 2.16 -9.14
CA ASN A 175 -16.49 0.80 -9.66
C ASN A 175 -15.18 0.11 -9.19
N PRO A 176 -15.06 -0.24 -7.90
CA PRO A 176 -13.81 -0.72 -7.30
C PRO A 176 -13.30 -2.06 -7.88
N MET A 177 -14.17 -2.84 -8.53
CA MET A 177 -13.78 -4.07 -9.25
C MET A 177 -13.09 -3.78 -10.60
N GLY A 178 -13.09 -2.52 -11.03
CA GLY A 178 -12.55 -2.06 -12.31
C GLY A 178 -13.53 -2.25 -13.48
N LEU A 179 -13.20 -1.59 -14.59
CA LEU A 179 -14.00 -1.60 -15.82
C LEU A 179 -13.16 -1.99 -17.04
N SER A 180 -13.79 -2.62 -18.03
CA SER A 180 -13.22 -2.73 -19.38
C SER A 180 -13.25 -1.37 -20.09
N LEU A 181 -12.53 -1.25 -21.22
CA LEU A 181 -12.55 -0.03 -22.02
C LEU A 181 -13.96 0.30 -22.54
N GLU A 182 -14.68 -0.73 -22.99
CA GLU A 182 -16.03 -0.61 -23.52
C GLU A 182 -17.01 -0.19 -22.44
N GLN A 183 -16.92 -0.77 -21.23
CA GLN A 183 -17.77 -0.39 -20.10
C GLN A 183 -17.51 1.06 -19.67
N LEU A 184 -16.24 1.45 -19.57
CA LEU A 184 -15.87 2.83 -19.22
C LEU A 184 -16.37 3.82 -20.29
N HIS A 185 -16.31 3.45 -21.57
CA HIS A 185 -16.83 4.27 -22.66
C HIS A 185 -18.34 4.51 -22.51
N ILE A 186 -19.12 3.45 -22.27
CA ILE A 186 -20.57 3.55 -22.05
C ILE A 186 -20.87 4.44 -20.84
N TYR A 187 -20.13 4.28 -19.74
CA TYR A 187 -20.37 5.07 -18.53
C TYR A 187 -20.02 6.56 -18.71
N LEU A 188 -19.00 6.85 -19.53
CA LEU A 188 -18.51 8.21 -19.73
C LEU A 188 -19.28 8.99 -20.82
N TYR A 189 -19.69 8.32 -21.88
CA TYR A 189 -20.27 8.95 -23.08
C TYR A 189 -21.69 8.45 -23.42
N GLY A 190 -22.14 7.31 -22.89
CA GLY A 190 -23.44 6.74 -23.21
C GLY A 190 -23.58 6.43 -24.70
N ASP A 191 -24.63 6.96 -25.32
CA ASP A 191 -24.94 6.77 -26.75
C ASP A 191 -24.23 7.79 -27.67
N GLU A 192 -23.36 8.66 -27.12
CA GLU A 192 -22.60 9.60 -27.95
C GLU A 192 -21.65 8.86 -28.89
N ASN A 193 -21.57 9.34 -30.14
CA ASN A 193 -20.76 8.72 -31.19
C ASN A 193 -19.28 9.14 -31.08
N ILE A 194 -18.66 8.82 -29.94
CA ILE A 194 -17.24 9.09 -29.65
C ILE A 194 -16.44 7.81 -29.85
N SER A 195 -15.31 7.90 -30.54
CA SER A 195 -14.48 6.71 -30.80
C SER A 195 -13.81 6.17 -29.53
N LEU A 196 -13.64 4.85 -29.44
CA LEU A 196 -12.83 4.22 -28.38
C LEU A 196 -11.37 4.70 -28.39
N ASN A 197 -10.85 5.15 -29.54
CA ASN A 197 -9.50 5.70 -29.63
C ASN A 197 -9.38 7.02 -28.86
N THR A 198 -10.42 7.87 -28.89
CA THR A 198 -10.47 9.10 -28.09
C THR A 198 -10.36 8.78 -26.60
N LEU A 199 -11.11 7.79 -26.13
CA LEU A 199 -11.04 7.33 -24.73
C LEU A 199 -9.65 6.80 -24.37
N LYS A 200 -9.05 5.97 -25.24
CA LYS A 200 -7.69 5.46 -25.02
C LYS A 200 -6.67 6.59 -24.86
N SER A 201 -6.77 7.64 -25.69
CA SER A 201 -5.92 8.81 -25.57
C SER A 201 -6.14 9.54 -24.24
N GLU A 202 -7.39 9.78 -23.83
CA GLU A 202 -7.69 10.41 -22.55
C GLU A 202 -7.15 9.63 -21.36
N ILE A 203 -7.31 8.30 -21.36
CA ILE A 203 -6.76 7.42 -20.33
C ILE A 203 -5.23 7.43 -20.33
N SER A 204 -4.61 7.45 -21.51
CA SER A 204 -3.15 7.56 -21.61
C SER A 204 -2.66 8.87 -20.99
N TYR A 205 -3.33 9.98 -21.25
CA TYR A 205 -3.00 11.27 -20.63
C TYR A 205 -3.27 11.26 -19.12
N LEU A 206 -4.35 10.62 -18.68
CA LEU A 206 -4.66 10.45 -17.27
C LEU A 206 -3.55 9.67 -16.56
N LYS A 207 -3.16 8.51 -17.10
CA LYS A 207 -2.07 7.67 -16.56
C LYS A 207 -0.74 8.39 -16.47
N ASN A 208 -0.42 9.25 -17.45
CA ASN A 208 0.78 10.07 -17.37
C ASN A 208 0.75 11.10 -16.21
N LYS A 209 -0.43 11.50 -15.74
CA LYS A 209 -0.59 12.42 -14.61
C LYS A 209 -0.71 11.71 -13.26
N VAL A 210 -1.39 10.57 -13.21
CA VAL A 210 -1.66 9.84 -11.96
C VAL A 210 -0.70 8.67 -11.72
N GLY A 211 0.18 8.37 -12.67
CA GLY A 211 1.14 7.28 -12.57
C GLY A 211 0.49 5.90 -12.62
N GLU A 212 1.02 4.98 -11.81
CA GLU A 212 0.60 3.57 -11.75
C GLU A 212 -0.73 3.33 -11.00
N LEU A 213 -1.43 4.41 -10.61
CA LEU A 213 -2.69 4.37 -9.88
C LEU A 213 -3.78 3.57 -10.59
N ILE A 214 -3.76 3.50 -11.93
CA ILE A 214 -4.78 2.84 -12.75
C ILE A 214 -4.18 1.61 -13.45
N CYS A 215 -4.71 0.43 -13.10
CA CYS A 215 -4.32 -0.83 -13.73
C CYS A 215 -4.58 -0.83 -15.26
N ALA A 216 -3.76 -1.56 -16.01
CA ALA A 216 -3.79 -1.55 -17.48
C ALA A 216 -4.85 -2.46 -18.10
N ARG A 217 -5.17 -3.57 -17.43
CA ARG A 217 -6.04 -4.62 -18.00
C ARG A 217 -7.51 -4.40 -17.64
N THR A 218 -7.75 -4.12 -16.37
CA THR A 218 -9.01 -3.60 -15.86
C THR A 218 -8.71 -2.18 -15.42
N TYR A 219 -9.42 -1.18 -15.94
CA TYR A 219 -9.27 0.19 -15.45
C TYR A 219 -9.79 0.19 -14.01
N GLN A 220 -8.88 0.00 -13.08
CA GLN A 220 -9.15 -0.19 -11.65
C GLN A 220 -8.13 0.65 -10.88
N ILE A 221 -8.59 1.35 -9.86
CA ILE A 221 -7.74 2.14 -8.98
C ILE A 221 -7.06 1.22 -7.97
N GLN A 222 -5.72 1.27 -7.91
CA GLN A 222 -4.88 0.52 -6.98
C GLN A 222 -4.28 1.47 -5.94
N ALA A 223 -5.16 2.14 -5.20
CA ALA A 223 -4.82 3.13 -4.19
C ALA A 223 -5.75 2.99 -2.99
N GLU A 224 -5.32 3.48 -1.83
CA GLU A 224 -6.24 3.82 -0.76
C GLU A 224 -7.00 5.08 -1.15
N ILE A 225 -8.33 5.01 -1.16
CA ILE A 225 -9.18 6.07 -1.72
C ILE A 225 -9.89 6.77 -0.57
N ASP A 226 -9.72 8.08 -0.51
CA ASP A 226 -10.52 8.99 0.29
C ASP A 226 -11.35 9.88 -0.65
N ALA A 227 -12.65 9.63 -0.73
CA ALA A 227 -13.55 10.30 -1.65
C ALA A 227 -14.81 10.79 -0.94
N ASP A 228 -15.05 12.11 -0.94
CA ASP A 228 -16.22 12.73 -0.30
C ASP A 228 -17.55 12.09 -0.73
N PHE A 229 -17.68 11.80 -2.02
CA PHE A 229 -18.85 11.14 -2.58
C PHE A 229 -19.01 9.68 -2.19
N LYS A 230 -17.90 8.97 -1.95
CA LYS A 230 -17.95 7.59 -1.48
C LYS A 230 -18.32 7.53 -0.01
N GLN A 231 -17.73 8.41 0.80
CA GLN A 231 -18.09 8.56 2.21
C GLN A 231 -19.58 8.87 2.40
N LEU A 232 -20.12 9.77 1.57
CA LEU A 232 -21.54 10.10 1.60
C LEU A 232 -22.42 8.91 1.20
N GLU A 233 -22.06 8.20 0.12
CA GLU A 233 -22.78 6.98 -0.30
C GLU A 233 -22.80 5.92 0.81
N ASP A 234 -21.65 5.68 1.45
CA ASP A 234 -21.52 4.71 2.53
C ASP A 234 -22.31 5.14 3.78
N ALA A 235 -22.35 6.43 4.10
CA ALA A 235 -23.16 6.97 5.19
C ALA A 235 -24.67 6.83 4.92
N VAL A 236 -25.09 7.04 3.67
CA VAL A 236 -26.47 6.81 3.21
C VAL A 236 -26.83 5.33 3.30
N ASP A 237 -25.95 4.43 2.85
CA ASP A 237 -26.16 2.97 2.96
C ASP A 237 -26.23 2.48 4.41
N ALA A 238 -25.43 3.08 5.30
CA ALA A 238 -25.45 2.76 6.73
C ALA A 238 -26.61 3.43 7.50
N GLY A 239 -27.33 4.37 6.89
CA GLY A 239 -28.39 5.14 7.55
C GLY A 239 -27.91 6.14 8.61
N TYR A 240 -26.65 6.60 8.52
CA TYR A 240 -26.06 7.54 9.47
C TYR A 240 -26.48 8.99 9.17
N LEU A 241 -27.69 9.36 9.60
CA LEU A 241 -28.31 10.65 9.32
C LEU A 241 -27.46 11.87 9.69
N ASP A 242 -26.81 11.85 10.86
CA ASP A 242 -25.97 12.97 11.29
C ASP A 242 -24.74 13.15 10.38
N THR A 243 -24.11 12.03 9.97
CA THR A 243 -22.99 12.04 9.02
C THR A 243 -23.44 12.50 7.64
N VAL A 244 -24.59 12.04 7.16
CA VAL A 244 -25.17 12.49 5.89
C VAL A 244 -25.40 14.00 5.90
N ARG A 245 -25.99 14.56 6.97
CA ARG A 245 -26.20 16.02 7.09
C ARG A 245 -24.91 16.83 7.13
N GLN A 246 -23.83 16.27 7.68
CA GLN A 246 -22.53 16.93 7.72
C GLN A 246 -21.82 16.91 6.36
N LEU A 247 -21.98 15.83 5.60
CA LEU A 247 -21.31 15.62 4.31
C LEU A 247 -22.09 16.17 3.12
N ASP A 248 -23.40 16.39 3.26
CA ASP A 248 -24.26 16.93 2.21
C ASP A 248 -23.92 18.41 1.91
N GLN A 249 -23.19 18.63 0.82
CA GLN A 249 -22.81 19.97 0.33
C GLN A 249 -23.70 20.46 -0.83
N GLY A 250 -24.71 19.68 -1.25
CA GLY A 250 -25.71 20.06 -2.26
C GLY A 250 -25.26 20.09 -3.72
N ASP A 251 -23.97 20.26 -4.04
CA ASP A 251 -23.45 20.44 -5.41
C ASP A 251 -22.69 19.22 -5.95
N TYR A 252 -23.39 18.09 -6.04
CA TYR A 252 -22.84 16.82 -6.52
C TYR A 252 -22.67 16.83 -8.03
N PHE A 253 -21.46 16.66 -8.57
CA PHE A 253 -21.23 16.43 -10.00
C PHE A 253 -21.99 17.36 -10.98
N ALA A 254 -22.39 18.57 -10.57
CA ALA A 254 -23.38 19.39 -11.29
C ALA A 254 -22.97 19.79 -12.72
N LYS A 255 -21.66 19.77 -13.00
CA LYS A 255 -21.07 20.08 -14.33
C LYS A 255 -20.70 18.84 -15.14
N SER A 256 -20.96 17.64 -14.60
CA SER A 256 -20.60 16.41 -15.27
C SER A 256 -21.47 16.18 -16.50
N LYS A 257 -20.85 15.68 -17.57
CA LYS A 257 -21.50 15.21 -18.79
C LYS A 257 -21.57 13.70 -18.87
N SER A 258 -21.01 12.98 -17.89
CA SER A 258 -21.09 11.53 -17.85
C SER A 258 -22.51 11.08 -17.50
N PRO A 259 -23.16 10.27 -18.36
CA PRO A 259 -24.49 9.75 -18.05
C PRO A 259 -24.49 8.88 -16.79
N PHE A 260 -23.39 8.15 -16.52
CA PHE A 260 -23.24 7.37 -15.30
C PHE A 260 -23.24 8.27 -14.05
N LEU A 261 -22.40 9.32 -14.02
CA LEU A 261 -22.30 10.19 -12.85
C LEU A 261 -23.59 10.99 -12.61
N ILE A 262 -24.25 11.45 -13.67
CA ILE A 262 -25.56 12.11 -13.58
C ILE A 262 -26.60 11.16 -12.97
N LYS A 263 -26.67 9.91 -13.46
CA LYS A 263 -27.62 8.92 -12.94
C LYS A 263 -27.30 8.55 -11.49
N TRP A 264 -26.03 8.36 -11.16
CA TRP A 264 -25.58 8.07 -9.81
C TRP A 264 -25.96 9.21 -8.84
N GLN A 265 -25.72 10.47 -9.23
CA GLN A 265 -26.12 11.65 -8.48
C GLN A 265 -27.63 11.66 -8.21
N GLN A 266 -28.45 11.44 -9.24
CA GLN A 266 -29.91 11.42 -9.11
C GLN A 266 -30.38 10.36 -8.12
N ILE A 267 -29.81 9.15 -8.19
CA ILE A 267 -30.14 8.06 -7.27
C ILE A 267 -29.73 8.41 -5.84
N LEU A 268 -28.53 8.97 -5.65
CA LEU A 268 -28.05 9.36 -4.33
C LEU A 268 -28.96 10.43 -3.71
N LEU A 269 -29.32 11.45 -4.47
CA LEU A 269 -30.23 12.51 -4.01
C LEU A 269 -31.59 11.96 -3.57
N MET A 270 -32.18 11.03 -4.33
CA MET A 270 -33.42 10.38 -3.93
C MET A 270 -33.26 9.58 -2.62
N ARG A 271 -32.14 8.87 -2.45
CA ARG A 271 -31.86 8.11 -1.23
C ARG A 271 -31.69 9.02 -0.01
N ILE A 272 -30.97 10.13 -0.17
CA ILE A 272 -30.80 11.15 0.88
C ILE A 272 -32.17 11.75 1.26
N GLN A 273 -32.99 12.13 0.29
CA GLN A 273 -34.34 12.66 0.55
C GLN A 273 -35.22 11.66 1.31
N ASN A 274 -35.18 10.39 0.94
CA ASN A 274 -35.94 9.33 1.62
C ASN A 274 -35.44 9.07 3.05
N LEU A 275 -34.17 9.28 3.34
CA LEU A 275 -33.61 9.16 4.69
C LEU A 275 -33.96 10.37 5.56
N MET A 276 -34.08 11.56 4.98
CA MET A 276 -34.33 12.80 5.72
C MET A 276 -35.82 13.08 5.99
N ASN A 277 -36.73 12.40 5.28
CA ASN A 277 -38.19 12.47 5.50
C ASN A 277 -38.65 11.47 6.55
#